data_AF-A0A925ZL42-F1
#
_entry.id   AF-A0A925ZL42-F1
#
_cell.length_a   1.000
_cell.length_b   1.000
_cell.length_c   1.000
_cell.angle_alpha   90.00
_cell.angle_beta   90.00
_cell.angle_gamma   90.00
#
_symmetry.space_group_name_H-M   'P 1'
#
loop_
_entity.id
_entity.type
_entity.pdbx_description
1 polymer ?
#
loop_
_entity_poly.entity_id
_entity_poly.type
_entity_poly.pdbx_seq_one_letter_code
_entity_poly.pdbx_strand_id
1 'polypeptide(L)'
;MAEHDSTPPVLRFALRVIDAIDTAELARVCAEEMVGSFGALRARVLDGERVWIEAGAPPSESPCSTISLRLSTPEEPPVRLEISMVGGEDLAIIRQQLLDLVSVVRRAWLRLHQLERERSDARS
;
A
#
# COMPACT_ATOMS: atom_id res chain seq x y z
N MET A 1 19.99 -20.66 -3.97
CA MET A 1 19.58 -20.33 -2.59
C MET A 1 19.11 -18.89 -2.64
N ALA A 2 17.81 -18.64 -2.46
CA ALA A 2 17.31 -17.28 -2.37
C ALA A 2 17.74 -16.71 -1.01
N GLU A 3 18.50 -15.62 -1.01
CA GLU A 3 18.79 -14.86 0.21
C GLU A 3 17.47 -14.57 0.92
N HIS A 4 17.34 -15.05 2.16
CA HIS A 4 16.26 -14.58 3.02
C HIS A 4 16.57 -13.13 3.37
N ASP A 5 15.95 -12.21 2.64
CA ASP A 5 15.88 -10.80 3.00
C ASP A 5 15.34 -10.72 4.44
N SER A 6 16.23 -10.43 5.40
CA SER A 6 15.93 -10.40 6.83
C SER A 6 15.15 -9.14 7.24
N THR A 7 14.81 -8.29 6.28
CA THR A 7 14.10 -7.04 6.52
C THR A 7 12.67 -7.34 6.99
N PRO A 8 12.22 -6.80 8.14
CA PRO A 8 10.83 -6.97 8.57
C PRO A 8 9.84 -6.53 7.48
N PRO A 9 8.74 -7.27 7.23
CA PRO A 9 7.82 -6.99 6.11
C PRO A 9 7.30 -5.56 6.08
N VAL A 10 7.03 -4.99 7.25
CA VAL A 10 6.59 -3.60 7.41
C VAL A 10 7.67 -2.60 6.97
N LEU A 11 8.94 -2.86 7.32
CA LEU A 11 10.05 -2.00 6.94
C LEU A 11 10.30 -2.09 5.42
N ARG A 12 10.28 -3.31 4.87
CA ARG A 12 10.41 -3.52 3.43
C ARG A 12 9.29 -2.83 2.65
N PHE A 13 8.04 -2.97 3.09
CA PHE A 13 6.90 -2.28 2.49
C PHE A 13 7.05 -0.77 2.55
N ALA A 14 7.41 -0.21 3.71
CA ALA A 14 7.60 1.23 3.86
C ALA A 14 8.68 1.77 2.92
N LEU A 15 9.82 1.09 2.80
CA LEU A 15 10.89 1.48 1.87
C LEU A 15 10.40 1.43 0.42
N ARG A 16 9.76 0.33 0.00
CA ARG A 16 9.22 0.22 -1.36
C ARG A 16 8.19 1.28 -1.70
N VAL A 17 7.37 1.71 -0.74
CA VAL A 17 6.41 2.81 -0.95
C VAL A 17 7.13 4.15 -1.06
N ILE A 18 8.17 4.38 -0.26
CA ILE A 18 8.96 5.61 -0.32
C ILE A 18 9.72 5.71 -1.65
N ASP A 19 10.22 4.58 -2.15
CA ASP A 19 10.98 4.49 -3.40
C ASP A 19 10.08 4.51 -4.66
N ALA A 20 8.76 4.45 -4.50
CA ALA A 20 7.83 4.49 -5.63
C ALA A 20 7.88 5.86 -6.33
N ILE A 21 8.17 5.84 -7.63
CA ILE A 21 8.43 7.06 -8.41
C ILE A 21 7.12 7.75 -8.82
N ASP A 22 6.06 6.99 -9.02
CA ASP A 22 4.75 7.48 -9.44
C ASP A 22 3.59 6.74 -8.72
N THR A 23 2.37 7.22 -8.95
CA THR A 23 1.16 6.65 -8.33
C THR A 23 0.89 5.23 -8.84
N ALA A 24 1.32 4.89 -10.05
CA ALA A 24 1.17 3.55 -10.63
C ALA A 24 2.01 2.52 -9.86
N GLU A 25 3.29 2.85 -9.64
CA GLU A 25 4.23 2.04 -8.89
C GLU A 25 3.82 1.93 -7.43
N LEU A 26 3.41 3.05 -6.81
CA LEU A 26 2.86 3.07 -5.46
C LEU A 26 1.69 2.08 -5.33
N ALA A 27 0.76 2.14 -6.27
CA ALA A 27 -0.42 1.29 -6.25
C ALA A 27 -0.08 -0.19 -6.48
N ARG A 28 0.89 -0.47 -7.35
CA ARG A 28 1.42 -1.82 -7.56
C ARG A 28 2.05 -2.40 -6.30
N VAL A 29 2.96 -1.65 -5.66
CA VAL A 29 3.62 -2.04 -4.41
C VAL A 29 2.58 -2.34 -3.33
N CYS A 30 1.56 -1.48 -3.20
CA CYS A 30 0.49 -1.70 -2.23
C CYS A 30 -0.30 -2.98 -2.55
N ALA A 31 -0.75 -3.19 -3.79
CA ALA A 31 -1.52 -4.38 -4.14
C ALA A 31 -0.74 -5.69 -3.91
N GLU A 32 0.53 -5.73 -4.33
CA GLU A 32 1.41 -6.89 -4.16
C GLU A 32 1.64 -7.22 -2.68
N GLU A 33 1.98 -6.21 -1.86
CA GLU A 33 2.34 -6.41 -0.45
C GLU A 33 1.13 -6.74 0.42
N MET A 34 -0.05 -6.18 0.12
CA MET A 34 -1.28 -6.53 0.83
C MET A 34 -1.56 -8.03 0.74
N VAL A 35 -1.34 -8.64 -0.43
CA VAL A 35 -1.51 -10.10 -0.61
C VAL A 35 -0.30 -10.87 -0.09
N GLY A 36 0.92 -10.48 -0.51
CA GLY A 36 2.14 -11.25 -0.26
C GLY A 36 2.62 -11.23 1.19
N SER A 37 2.33 -10.16 1.94
CA SER A 37 2.91 -9.92 3.26
C SER A 37 1.87 -9.68 4.35
N PHE A 38 0.71 -9.13 4.00
CA PHE A 38 -0.33 -8.75 4.97
C PHE A 38 -1.57 -9.65 4.93
N GLY A 39 -1.53 -10.74 4.17
CA GLY A 39 -2.54 -11.80 4.21
C GLY A 39 -3.90 -11.42 3.63
N ALA A 40 -3.98 -10.37 2.80
CA ALA A 40 -5.18 -10.11 2.02
C ALA A 40 -5.42 -11.26 1.02
N LEU A 41 -6.69 -11.62 0.81
CA LEU A 41 -7.05 -12.58 -0.24
C LEU A 41 -6.77 -12.02 -1.62
N ARG A 42 -7.09 -10.73 -1.78
CA ARG A 42 -7.01 -10.02 -3.04
C ARG A 42 -6.81 -8.53 -2.78
N ALA A 43 -6.07 -7.88 -3.65
CA ALA A 43 -5.99 -6.43 -3.73
C ALA A 43 -6.18 -5.95 -5.17
N ARG A 44 -6.96 -4.88 -5.35
CA ARG A 44 -7.24 -4.27 -6.66
C ARG A 44 -6.96 -2.78 -6.61
N VAL A 45 -6.37 -2.25 -7.67
CA VAL A 45 -6.23 -0.82 -7.88
C VAL A 45 -7.19 -0.41 -8.97
N LEU A 46 -8.01 0.59 -8.68
CA LEU A 46 -9.00 1.14 -9.60
C LEU A 46 -8.68 2.59 -9.93
N ASP A 47 -8.79 2.92 -11.22
CA ASP A 47 -8.89 4.28 -11.72
C ASP A 47 -10.35 4.52 -12.15
N GLY A 48 -11.09 5.26 -11.32
CA GLY A 48 -12.55 5.31 -11.40
C GLY A 48 -13.17 3.92 -11.24
N GLU A 49 -13.83 3.44 -12.30
CA GLU A 49 -14.46 2.11 -12.36
C GLU A 49 -13.58 1.04 -13.04
N ARG A 50 -12.41 1.43 -13.56
CA ARG A 50 -11.53 0.52 -14.30
C ARG A 50 -10.51 -0.11 -13.36
N VAL A 51 -10.46 -1.45 -13.32
CA VAL A 51 -9.40 -2.18 -12.64
C VAL A 51 -8.10 -2.07 -13.46
N TRP A 52 -7.06 -1.56 -12.83
CA TRP A 52 -5.74 -1.37 -13.45
C TRP A 52 -4.73 -2.41 -12.99
N ILE A 53 -4.74 -2.75 -11.70
CA ILE A 53 -3.85 -3.74 -11.08
C ILE A 53 -4.71 -4.68 -10.24
N GLU A 54 -4.43 -5.98 -10.32
CA GLU A 54 -5.06 -7.00 -9.50
C GLU A 54 -4.00 -8.01 -9.02
N ALA A 55 -4.02 -8.30 -7.72
CA ALA A 55 -3.16 -9.29 -7.09
C ALA A 55 -4.01 -10.21 -6.20
N GLY A 56 -3.62 -11.48 -6.11
CA GLY A 56 -4.25 -12.48 -5.25
C GLY A 56 -5.25 -13.39 -5.96
N ALA A 57 -6.07 -14.07 -5.15
CA ALA A 57 -6.99 -15.09 -5.63
C ALA A 57 -8.24 -14.48 -6.31
N PRO A 58 -8.87 -15.21 -7.26
CA PRO A 58 -10.17 -14.82 -7.81
C PRO A 58 -11.24 -14.73 -6.70
N PRO A 59 -12.36 -14.01 -6.95
CA PRO A 59 -13.39 -13.81 -5.94
C PRO A 59 -13.87 -15.14 -5.37
N SER A 60 -13.85 -15.24 -4.03
CA SER A 60 -14.33 -16.39 -3.27
C SER A 60 -15.82 -16.23 -2.95
N GLU A 61 -16.55 -17.35 -2.89
CA GLU A 61 -17.93 -17.40 -2.38
C GLU A 61 -18.00 -17.18 -0.86
N SER A 62 -16.86 -17.23 -0.17
CA SER A 62 -16.79 -16.97 1.28
C SER A 62 -17.07 -15.49 1.59
N PRO A 63 -17.73 -15.20 2.72
CA PRO A 63 -17.96 -13.83 3.14
C PRO A 63 -16.63 -13.10 3.32
N CYS A 64 -16.42 -12.08 2.48
CA CYS A 64 -15.26 -11.22 2.52
C CYS A 64 -15.65 -9.79 2.86
N SER A 65 -14.77 -9.11 3.58
CA SER A 65 -14.87 -7.66 3.79
C SER A 65 -13.90 -6.95 2.89
N THR A 66 -14.33 -5.84 2.31
CA THR A 66 -13.49 -4.99 1.46
C THR A 66 -13.15 -3.71 2.20
N ILE A 67 -11.85 -3.42 2.31
CA ILE A 67 -11.32 -2.14 2.77
C ILE A 67 -10.95 -1.34 1.52
N SER A 68 -11.49 -0.13 1.40
CA SER A 68 -11.17 0.77 0.30
C SER A 68 -10.35 1.96 0.79
N LEU A 69 -9.18 2.16 0.20
CA LEU A 69 -8.27 3.26 0.48
C LEU A 69 -8.10 4.12 -0.77
N ARG A 70 -7.89 5.41 -0.57
CA ARG A 70 -7.51 6.33 -1.64
C ARG A 70 -6.00 6.55 -1.60
N LEU A 71 -5.32 6.28 -2.70
CA LEU A 71 -3.90 6.57 -2.90
C LEU A 71 -3.80 7.82 -3.78
N SER A 72 -2.91 8.74 -3.41
CA SER A 72 -2.67 9.96 -4.19
C SER A 72 -1.30 10.52 -3.86
N THR A 73 -0.52 10.86 -4.89
CA THR A 73 0.58 11.82 -4.76
C THR A 73 0.04 13.24 -5.02
N PRO A 74 0.77 14.32 -4.66
CA PRO A 74 0.32 15.68 -4.94
C PRO A 74 0.23 16.01 -6.44
N GLU A 75 0.98 15.31 -7.28
CA GLU A 75 1.17 15.64 -8.69
C GLU A 75 0.29 14.83 -9.64
N GLU A 76 -0.27 13.71 -9.17
CA GLU A 76 -1.02 12.76 -9.99
C GLU A 76 -2.47 12.58 -9.51
N PRO A 77 -3.38 12.14 -10.40
CA PRO A 77 -4.75 11.82 -10.03
C PRO A 77 -4.80 10.67 -9.00
N PRO A 78 -5.79 10.70 -8.08
CA PRO A 78 -5.92 9.65 -7.08
C PRO A 78 -6.40 8.33 -7.69
N VAL A 79 -5.87 7.22 -7.18
CA VAL A 79 -6.37 5.87 -7.46
C VAL A 79 -6.99 5.26 -6.20
N ARG A 80 -7.86 4.26 -6.37
CA ARG A 80 -8.48 3.54 -5.27
C ARG A 80 -7.83 2.17 -5.11
N LEU A 81 -7.36 1.85 -3.91
CA LEU A 81 -6.93 0.51 -3.54
C LEU A 81 -8.06 -0.19 -2.79
N GLU A 82 -8.52 -1.33 -3.29
CA GLU A 82 -9.48 -2.20 -2.63
C GLU A 82 -8.81 -3.48 -2.17
N ILE A 83 -8.98 -3.81 -0.90
CA ILE A 83 -8.35 -4.94 -0.24
C ILE A 83 -9.45 -5.85 0.27
N SER A 84 -9.54 -7.06 -0.25
CA SER A 84 -10.50 -8.07 0.18
C SER A 84 -9.85 -9.00 1.20
N MET A 85 -10.52 -9.19 2.33
CA MET A 85 -10.06 -10.02 3.45
C MET A 85 -11.14 -11.02 3.86
N VAL A 86 -10.73 -12.19 4.34
CA VAL A 86 -11.68 -13.16 4.95
C VAL A 86 -12.33 -12.50 6.17
N GLY A 87 -13.66 -12.56 6.26
CA GLY A 87 -14.36 -12.11 7.46
C GLY A 87 -14.05 -13.01 8.65
N GLY A 88 -13.83 -12.43 9.82
CA GLY A 88 -13.53 -13.15 11.06
C GLY A 88 -13.48 -12.22 12.26
N GLU A 89 -13.34 -12.80 13.46
CA GLU A 89 -13.32 -12.06 14.73
C GLU A 89 -12.19 -11.02 14.79
N ASP A 90 -11.07 -11.28 14.10
CA ASP A 90 -9.89 -10.41 14.07
C ASP A 90 -9.96 -9.27 13.05
N LEU A 91 -11.02 -9.17 12.25
CA LEU A 91 -11.10 -8.18 11.16
C LEU A 91 -10.92 -6.74 11.65
N ALA A 92 -11.45 -6.41 12.83
CA ALA A 92 -11.29 -5.08 13.43
C ALA A 92 -9.83 -4.78 13.79
N ILE A 93 -9.10 -5.79 14.29
CA ILE A 93 -7.68 -5.68 14.64
C ILE A 93 -6.86 -5.49 13.37
N ILE A 94 -7.11 -6.32 12.35
CA ILE A 94 -6.37 -6.24 11.08
C ILE A 94 -6.63 -4.91 10.38
N ARG A 95 -7.88 -4.43 10.39
CA ARG A 95 -8.22 -3.09 9.87
C ARG A 95 -7.42 -2.00 10.60
N GLN A 96 -7.32 -2.06 11.93
CA GLN A 96 -6.56 -1.08 12.69
C GLN A 96 -5.07 -1.14 12.36
N GLN A 97 -4.48 -2.33 12.32
CA GLN A 97 -3.07 -2.53 11.96
C GLN A 97 -2.76 -1.99 10.56
N LEU A 98 -3.68 -2.17 9.61
CA LEU A 98 -3.54 -1.62 8.27
C LEU A 98 -3.58 -0.09 8.26
N LEU A 99 -4.48 0.52 9.03
CA LEU A 99 -4.55 1.99 9.16
C LEU A 99 -3.31 2.56 9.86
N ASP A 100 -2.75 1.84 10.83
CA ASP A 100 -1.52 2.22 11.52
C ASP A 100 -0.33 2.17 10.56
N LEU A 101 -0.25 1.12 9.72
CA LEU A 101 0.76 0.97 8.68
C LEU A 101 0.70 2.12 7.67
N VAL A 102 -0.50 2.43 7.15
CA VAL A 102 -0.72 3.56 6.23
C VAL A 102 -0.27 4.87 6.87
N SER A 103 -0.54 5.06 8.17
CA SER A 103 -0.14 6.25 8.90
C SER A 103 1.39 6.38 9.04
N VAL A 104 2.09 5.27 9.28
CA VAL A 104 3.57 5.24 9.33
C VAL A 104 4.16 5.63 7.98
N VAL A 105 3.68 4.98 6.91
CA VAL A 105 4.16 5.21 5.54
C VAL A 105 3.93 6.65 5.11
N ARG A 106 2.73 7.20 5.36
CA ARG A 106 2.40 8.60 5.07
C ARG A 106 3.36 9.57 5.77
N ARG A 107 3.66 9.34 7.06
CA ARG A 107 4.59 10.20 7.81
C ARG A 107 6.00 10.13 7.25
N ALA A 108 6.47 8.92 6.90
CA ALA A 108 7.79 8.74 6.31
C ALA A 108 7.92 9.46 4.96
N TRP A 109 6.92 9.32 4.09
CA TRP A 109 6.86 10.00 2.80
C TRP A 109 6.89 11.52 2.94
N LEU A 110 6.05 12.09 3.82
CA LEU A 110 6.01 13.53 4.09
C LEU A 110 7.36 14.05 4.60
N ARG A 111 8.02 13.29 5.48
CA ARG A 111 9.32 13.68 6.04
C ARG A 111 10.41 13.67 4.98
N LEU A 112 10.43 12.68 4.09
CA LEU A 112 11.38 12.63 2.97
C LEU A 112 11.24 13.87 2.07
N HIS A 113 10.03 14.17 1.62
CA HIS A 113 9.75 15.31 0.75
C HIS A 113 10.04 16.66 1.41
N GLN A 114 9.91 16.75 2.74
CA GLN A 114 10.36 17.92 3.49
C GLN A 114 11.89 18.06 3.41
N LEU A 115 12.63 16.98 3.68
CA LEU A 115 14.10 16.99 3.66
C LEU A 115 14.66 17.29 2.26
N GLU A 116 14.01 16.81 1.20
CA GLU A 116 14.42 17.09 -0.18
C GLU A 116 14.23 18.56 -0.57
N ARG A 117 13.14 19.18 -0.12
CA ARG A 117 12.93 20.63 -0.28
C ARG A 117 13.98 21.43 0.48
N GLU A 118 14.21 21.12 1.76
CA GLU A 118 15.24 21.78 2.59
C GLU A 118 16.64 21.67 1.96
N ARG A 119 16.99 20.52 1.37
CA ARG A 119 18.27 20.32 0.66
C ARG A 119 18.37 21.12 -0.64
N SER A 120 17.27 21.31 -1.34
CA SER A 120 17.24 22.06 -2.61
C SER A 120 17.38 23.56 -2.34
N ASP A 121 16.70 24.04 -1.30
CA ASP A 121 16.81 25.42 -0.83
C ASP A 121 18.22 25.74 -0.31
N ALA A 122 18.86 24.82 0.42
CA ALA A 122 20.23 25.01 0.91
C ALA A 122 21.32 25.00 -0.18
N ARG A 123 20.99 24.56 -1.39
CA ARG A 123 21.89 24.53 -2.57
C ARG A 123 21.65 25.68 -3.54
N SER A 124 20.58 26.44 -3.36
CA SER A 124 20.18 27.58 -4.17
C SER A 124 20.71 28.88 -3.55
#